data_AF-A0A842VZZ6-F1
#
_entry.id   AF-A0A842VZZ6-F1
#
_cell.length_a   1.000
_cell.length_b   1.000
_cell.length_c   1.000
_cell.angle_alpha   90.00
_cell.angle_beta   90.00
_cell.angle_gamma   90.00
#
_symmetry.space_group_name_H-M   'P 1'
#
loop_
_entity.id
_entity.type
_entity.pdbx_description
1 polymer ?
#
loop_
_entity_poly.entity_id
_entity_poly.type
_entity_poly.pdbx_seq_one_letter_code
_entity_poly.pdbx_strand_id
1 'polypeptide(L)'
;KMFRLWGGDVVGMTCYPEVTLAAEQALCYSTIAMITDLDVWAAECEKCGIVDWGKNCPKCGGTISPLAVSVEEILETMEQNATNLKKLLQAVIPKLPKERGCNCKNSLQGAVM
;
A
#
# COMPACT_ATOMS: atom_id res chain seq x y z
N LYS A 1 -1.87 15.69 1.83
CA LYS A 1 -1.59 15.99 3.27
C LYS A 1 -2.66 15.43 4.22
N MET A 2 -3.96 15.51 3.92
CA MET A 2 -5.04 15.01 4.79
C MET A 2 -4.85 13.55 5.24
N PHE A 3 -4.67 12.61 4.31
CA PHE A 3 -4.54 11.16 4.64
C PHE A 3 -3.37 10.84 5.58
N ARG A 4 -2.25 11.55 5.43
CA ARG A 4 -1.08 11.39 6.31
C ARG A 4 -1.33 11.91 7.73
N LEU A 5 -2.11 12.98 7.87
CA LEU A 5 -2.51 13.48 9.20
C LEU A 5 -3.46 12.51 9.92
N TRP A 6 -4.23 11.72 9.17
CA TRP A 6 -5.07 10.66 9.72
C TRP A 6 -4.30 9.37 10.01
N GLY A 7 -2.97 9.35 9.83
CA GLY A 7 -2.12 8.18 10.05
C GLY A 7 -2.17 7.16 8.92
N GLY A 8 -2.60 7.53 7.72
CA GLY A 8 -2.51 6.66 6.54
C GLY A 8 -1.08 6.59 5.99
N ASP A 9 -0.55 5.37 5.87
CA ASP A 9 0.79 5.11 5.36
C ASP A 9 0.82 4.80 3.85
N VAL A 10 -0.18 4.06 3.35
CA VAL A 10 -0.29 3.62 1.95
C VAL A 10 -1.68 3.95 1.44
N VAL A 11 -1.77 4.36 0.18
CA VAL A 11 -3.04 4.65 -0.51
C VAL A 11 -3.26 3.66 -1.64
N GLY A 12 -4.50 3.20 -1.79
CA GLY A 12 -4.91 2.29 -2.86
C GLY A 12 -6.42 2.35 -3.07
N MET A 13 -6.89 1.80 -4.18
CA MET A 13 -8.29 1.92 -4.61
C MET A 13 -9.10 0.62 -4.52
N THR A 14 -8.48 -0.49 -4.10
CA THR A 14 -9.08 -1.84 -4.19
C THR A 14 -9.34 -2.52 -2.85
N CYS A 15 -8.62 -2.14 -1.79
CA CYS A 15 -8.71 -2.83 -0.48
C CYS A 15 -10.11 -2.77 0.13
N TYR A 16 -10.75 -1.60 0.07
CA TYR A 16 -12.17 -1.44 0.41
C TYR A 16 -13.00 -1.42 -0.88
N PRO A 17 -14.09 -2.20 -1.00
CA PRO A 17 -14.75 -3.03 0.02
C PRO A 17 -14.30 -4.51 0.07
N GLU A 18 -13.25 -4.91 -0.65
CA GLU A 18 -12.82 -6.32 -0.75
C GLU A 18 -12.57 -6.99 0.62
N VAL A 19 -11.88 -6.30 1.52
CA VAL A 19 -11.62 -6.79 2.88
C VAL A 19 -12.91 -7.02 3.69
N THR A 20 -13.92 -6.18 3.49
CA THR A 20 -15.21 -6.29 4.17
C THR A 20 -15.97 -7.50 3.66
N LEU A 21 -16.03 -7.67 2.33
CA LEU A 21 -16.69 -8.82 1.72
C LEU A 21 -16.00 -10.15 2.10
N ALA A 22 -14.67 -10.16 2.21
CA ALA A 22 -13.94 -11.35 2.66
C ALA A 22 -14.23 -11.70 4.14
N ALA A 23 -14.37 -10.69 5.00
CA ALA A 23 -14.76 -10.86 6.40
C ALA A 23 -16.20 -11.37 6.53
N GLU A 24 -17.12 -10.87 5.71
CA GLU A 24 -18.50 -11.36 5.61
C GLU A 24 -18.56 -12.84 5.17
N GLN A 25 -17.62 -13.30 4.35
CA GLN A 25 -17.51 -14.72 3.97
C GLN A 25 -16.69 -15.57 4.95
N ALA A 26 -16.28 -15.01 6.10
CA ALA A 26 -15.47 -15.69 7.10
C ALA A 26 -14.15 -16.29 6.53
N LEU A 27 -13.52 -15.57 5.60
CA LEU A 27 -12.24 -15.92 5.00
C LEU A 27 -11.08 -15.24 5.77
N CYS A 28 -9.95 -15.93 5.98
CA CYS A 28 -8.76 -15.23 6.50
C CYS A 28 -8.17 -14.42 5.30
N TYR A 29 -8.23 -13.08 5.35
CA TYR A 29 -7.79 -12.16 4.28
C TYR A 29 -6.51 -11.43 4.68
N SER A 30 -5.60 -11.19 3.73
CA SER A 30 -4.39 -10.40 3.93
C SER A 30 -3.99 -9.71 2.63
N THR A 31 -3.60 -8.43 2.73
CA THR A 31 -3.20 -7.62 1.57
C THR A 31 -1.68 -7.50 1.52
N ILE A 32 -1.10 -7.71 0.33
CA ILE A 32 0.29 -7.37 0.04
C ILE A 32 0.27 -6.09 -0.79
N ALA A 33 0.55 -4.95 -0.15
CA ALA A 33 0.61 -3.66 -0.83
C ALA A 33 2.00 -3.47 -1.47
N MET A 34 2.04 -3.20 -2.76
CA MET A 34 3.26 -2.84 -3.49
C MET A 34 3.31 -1.33 -3.65
N ILE A 35 4.40 -0.71 -3.20
CA ILE A 35 4.60 0.73 -3.34
C ILE A 35 5.07 1.00 -4.78
N THR A 36 4.26 1.73 -5.55
CA THR A 36 4.55 2.09 -6.95
C THR A 36 5.11 3.50 -7.06
N ASP A 37 4.64 4.41 -6.21
CA ASP A 37 4.98 5.82 -6.21
C ASP A 37 4.70 6.41 -4.81
N LEU A 38 5.07 7.68 -4.61
CA LEU A 38 4.91 8.37 -3.33
C LEU A 38 3.73 9.35 -3.34
N ASP A 39 2.76 9.19 -4.26
CA ASP A 39 1.62 10.08 -4.44
C ASP A 39 2.04 11.56 -4.65
N VAL A 40 1.09 12.47 -4.81
CA VAL A 40 1.34 13.89 -5.14
C VAL A 40 1.90 14.72 -3.98
N TRP A 41 2.12 14.11 -2.81
CA TRP A 41 2.66 14.84 -1.66
C TRP A 41 4.19 14.93 -1.68
N ALA A 42 4.86 14.02 -2.38
CA ALA A 42 6.31 13.94 -2.41
C ALA A 42 6.91 14.81 -3.52
N ALA A 43 8.06 15.40 -3.20
CA ALA A 43 8.85 16.21 -4.11
C ALA A 43 10.31 15.84 -3.93
N GLU A 44 11.10 15.92 -4.99
CA GLU A 44 12.53 15.70 -4.91
C GLU A 44 13.28 17.02 -4.78
N CYS A 45 14.23 17.05 -3.85
CA CYS A 45 15.17 18.14 -3.69
C CYS A 45 16.60 17.62 -3.87
N GLU A 46 17.35 18.18 -4.82
CA GLU A 46 18.73 17.75 -5.15
C GLU A 46 19.66 17.66 -3.94
N LYS A 47 19.44 18.48 -2.90
CA LYS A 47 20.29 18.53 -1.69
C LYS A 47 19.76 17.74 -0.51
N CYS A 48 18.45 17.48 -0.45
CA CYS A 48 17.78 16.98 0.76
C CYS A 48 17.00 15.68 0.56
N GLY A 49 16.97 15.15 -0.67
CA GLY A 49 16.19 13.99 -1.05
C GLY A 49 14.70 14.29 -1.11
N ILE A 50 13.89 13.29 -0.75
CA ILE A 50 12.42 13.36 -0.79
C ILE A 50 11.92 14.28 0.34
N VAL A 51 11.14 15.29 -0.04
CA VAL A 51 10.54 16.28 0.85
C VAL A 51 9.06 16.48 0.53
N ASP A 52 8.34 17.16 1.42
CA ASP A 52 6.95 17.52 1.16
C ASP A 52 6.86 18.58 0.04
N TRP A 53 5.92 18.37 -0.88
CA TRP A 53 5.60 19.30 -1.95
C TRP A 53 5.18 20.69 -1.42
N GLY A 54 5.69 21.74 -2.07
CA GLY A 54 5.53 23.14 -1.69
C GLY A 54 6.17 24.10 -2.69
N LYS A 55 6.32 25.38 -2.34
CA LYS A 55 7.01 26.38 -3.18
C LYS A 55 8.53 26.21 -3.19
N ASN A 56 9.08 25.81 -2.06
CA ASN A 56 10.52 25.62 -1.82
C ASN A 56 10.70 24.43 -0.88
N CYS A 57 11.88 23.83 -0.90
CA CYS A 57 12.23 22.75 0.02
C CYS A 57 12.10 23.23 1.49
N PRO A 58 11.31 22.53 2.35
CA PRO A 58 11.13 22.93 3.74
C PRO A 58 12.42 22.82 4.57
N LYS A 59 13.41 22.06 4.10
CA LYS A 59 14.71 21.88 4.79
C LYS A 59 15.77 22.89 4.37
N CYS A 60 15.89 23.20 3.08
CA CYS A 60 17.01 24.00 2.56
C CYS A 60 16.59 25.24 1.75
N GLY A 61 15.29 25.46 1.53
CA GLY A 61 14.79 26.57 0.72
C GLY A 61 15.06 26.46 -0.79
N GLY A 62 15.70 25.38 -1.25
CA GLY A 62 16.00 25.14 -2.66
C GLY A 62 14.77 24.86 -3.51
N THR A 63 14.96 24.85 -4.83
CA THR A 63 13.95 24.42 -5.81
C THR A 63 13.63 22.94 -5.60
N ILE A 64 12.35 22.60 -5.76
CA ILE A 64 11.85 21.23 -5.67
C ILE A 64 11.10 20.87 -6.95
N SER A 65 11.30 19.66 -7.44
CA SER A 65 10.55 19.09 -8.55
C SER A 65 9.45 18.16 -8.02
N PRO A 66 8.24 18.19 -8.59
CA PRO A 66 7.20 17.26 -8.21
C PRO A 66 7.57 15.86 -8.69
N LEU A 67 7.47 14.87 -7.81
CA LEU A 67 7.44 13.46 -8.20
C LEU A 67 6.00 13.18 -8.63
N ALA A 68 5.64 13.61 -9.84
CA ALA A 68 4.31 13.43 -10.37
C ALA A 68 4.09 11.97 -10.74
N VAL A 69 2.91 11.45 -10.43
CA VAL A 69 2.54 10.07 -10.72
C VAL A 69 2.32 9.91 -12.23
N SER A 70 3.24 9.22 -12.91
CA SER A 70 3.11 8.85 -14.33
C SER A 70 2.73 7.37 -14.47
N VAL A 71 1.92 7.05 -15.48
CA VAL A 71 1.44 5.67 -15.69
C VAL A 71 2.59 4.78 -16.12
N GLU A 72 3.53 5.33 -16.88
CA GLU A 72 4.71 4.65 -17.37
C GLU A 72 5.61 4.19 -16.21
N GLU A 73 5.95 5.08 -15.28
CA GLU A 73 6.76 4.74 -14.10
C GLU A 73 6.07 3.69 -13.20
N ILE A 74 4.74 3.78 -13.07
CA ILE A 74 3.96 2.78 -12.34
C ILE A 74 4.13 1.41 -12.99
N LEU A 75 3.95 1.29 -14.31
CA LEU A 75 4.01 0.00 -15.00
C LEU A 75 5.39 -0.64 -14.88
N GLU A 76 6.46 0.15 -15.04
CA GLU A 76 7.84 -0.32 -14.87
C GLU A 76 8.11 -0.80 -13.44
N THR A 77 7.69 -0.02 -12.45
CA THR A 77 7.86 -0.36 -11.03
C THR A 77 7.02 -1.58 -10.66
N MET A 78 5.80 -1.70 -11.20
CA MET A 78 4.93 -2.85 -11.00
C MET A 78 5.54 -4.13 -11.58
N GLU A 79 6.19 -4.08 -12.75
CA GLU A 79 6.82 -5.27 -13.35
C GLU A 79 8.00 -5.77 -12.50
N GLN A 80 8.83 -4.85 -12.01
CA GLN A 80 9.92 -5.19 -11.09
C GLN A 80 9.38 -5.78 -9.77
N ASN A 81 8.35 -5.15 -9.20
CA ASN A 81 7.71 -5.59 -7.96
C ASN A 81 6.95 -6.91 -8.12
N ALA A 82 6.35 -7.18 -9.29
CA ALA A 82 5.65 -8.42 -9.58
C ALA A 82 6.60 -9.64 -9.49
N THR A 83 7.85 -9.48 -9.91
CA THR A 83 8.87 -10.53 -9.76
C THR A 83 9.13 -10.86 -8.29
N ASN A 84 9.24 -9.83 -7.43
CA ASN A 84 9.44 -10.01 -5.99
C ASN A 84 8.21 -10.61 -5.33
N LEU A 85 7.02 -10.16 -5.71
CA LEU A 85 5.74 -10.70 -5.25
C LEU A 85 5.63 -12.20 -5.58
N LYS A 86 5.98 -12.60 -6.80
CA LYS A 86 5.96 -14.02 -7.20
C LYS A 86 6.87 -14.88 -6.33
N LYS A 87 8.10 -14.41 -6.06
CA LYS A 87 9.04 -15.10 -5.17
C LYS A 87 8.49 -15.19 -3.74
N LEU A 88 7.89 -14.11 -3.24
CA LEU A 88 7.27 -14.06 -1.93
C LEU A 88 6.12 -15.06 -1.81
N LEU A 89 5.21 -15.10 -2.79
CA LEU A 89 4.09 -16.04 -2.82
C LEU A 89 4.58 -17.50 -2.86
N GLN A 90 5.59 -17.80 -3.67
CA GLN A 90 6.21 -19.13 -3.73
C GLN A 90 6.81 -19.56 -2.39
N ALA A 91 7.33 -18.62 -1.60
CA ALA A 91 7.90 -18.90 -0.28
C ALA A 91 6.85 -18.96 0.85
N VAL A 92 5.76 -18.20 0.74
CA VAL A 92 4.73 -18.05 1.78
C VAL A 92 3.65 -19.13 1.66
N ILE A 93 3.15 -19.42 0.45
CA ILE A 93 2.05 -20.38 0.24
C ILE A 93 2.34 -21.75 0.86
N PRO A 94 3.53 -22.36 0.70
CA PRO A 94 3.83 -23.66 1.32
C PRO A 94 3.88 -23.63 2.85
N LYS A 95 4.06 -22.44 3.45
CA LYS A 95 4.10 -22.25 4.91
C LYS A 95 2.72 -21.99 5.50
N LEU A 96 1.69 -21.79 4.67
CA LEU A 96 0.34 -21.59 5.16
C LEU A 96 -0.18 -22.88 5.80
N PRO A 97 -0.81 -22.79 6.99
CA PRO A 97 -1.34 -23.97 7.66
C PRO A 97 -2.51 -24.55 6.86
N LYS A 98 -2.56 -25.88 6.75
CA LYS A 98 -3.67 -26.57 6.07
C LYS A 98 -4.99 -26.42 6.80
N GLU A 99 -4.93 -26.28 8.12
CA GLU A 99 -6.08 -26.07 8.99
C GLU A 99 -6.10 -24.67 9.58
N ARG A 100 -7.29 -24.09 9.71
CA ARG A 100 -7.48 -22.73 10.21
C ARG A 100 -7.52 -22.72 11.74
N GLY A 101 -6.45 -22.22 12.36
CA GLY A 101 -6.42 -21.81 13.77
C GLY A 101 -6.89 -20.35 14.01
N CYS A 102 -7.15 -19.59 12.94
CA CYS A 102 -7.53 -18.17 13.00
C CYS A 102 -8.99 -18.00 13.51
N ASN A 103 -9.28 -16.91 14.23
CA ASN A 103 -10.65 -16.57 14.67
C ASN A 103 -11.55 -16.05 13.53
N CYS A 104 -11.01 -15.81 12.32
CA CYS A 104 -11.78 -15.26 11.20
C CYS A 104 -13.00 -16.12 10.82
N LYS A 105 -12.99 -17.43 11.13
CA LYS A 105 -14.16 -18.31 10.95
C LYS A 105 -15.39 -17.88 11.75
N ASN A 106 -15.19 -17.17 12.85
CA ASN A 106 -16.24 -16.65 13.73
C ASN A 106 -16.48 -15.15 13.48
N SER A 107 -15.96 -14.57 12.39
CA SER A 107 -16.05 -13.11 12.14
C SER A 107 -17.48 -12.58 12.09
N LEU A 108 -18.45 -13.43 11.75
CA LEU A 108 -19.87 -13.07 11.69
C LEU A 108 -20.64 -13.38 12.99
N GLN A 109 -20.00 -13.99 13.98
CA GLN A 109 -20.70 -14.40 15.20
C GLN A 109 -21.20 -13.18 15.96
N GLY A 110 -22.53 -12.98 15.99
CA GLY A 110 -23.17 -11.82 16.62
C GLY A 110 -23.24 -10.56 15.75
N ALA A 111 -22.78 -10.61 14.49
CA ALA A 111 -22.88 -9.51 13.54
C ALA A 111 -24.19 -9.54 12.72
N VAL A 112 -24.81 -10.73 12.62
CA VAL A 112 -26.11 -10.92 11.96
C VAL A 112 -27.20 -10.90 13.03
N MET A 113 -28.15 -9.98 12.88
CA MET A 113 -29.30 -9.79 13.77
C MET A 113 -30.47 -10.68 13.37
#